data_AF-A0AAW0CCY5-F1
#
_entry.id   AF-A0AAW0CCY5-F1
#
_cell.length_a   1.000
_cell.length_b   1.000
_cell.length_c   1.000
_cell.angle_alpha   90.00
_cell.angle_beta   90.00
_cell.angle_gamma   90.00
#
_symmetry.space_group_name_H-M   'P 1'
#
loop_
_entity.id
_entity.type
_entity.pdbx_description
1 polymer ?
#
loop_
_entity_poly.entity_id
_entity_poly.type
_entity_poly.pdbx_seq_one_letter_code
_entity_poly.pdbx_strand_id
1 'polypeptide(L)'
;MENYKEVWGYEADMVHRQDLHKMLLTAATSPEGEGELVEVNADYICEHVDTEEGTATFANGETIKADMIIGADGRVCLSILAIL
;
A
#
# COMPACT_ATOMS: atom_id res chain seq x y z
N MET A 1 9.33 20.42 19.94
CA MET A 1 10.25 19.47 20.60
C MET A 1 11.65 19.97 20.35
N GLU A 2 12.35 20.41 21.38
CA GLU A 2 13.80 20.65 21.25
C GLU A 2 14.50 19.30 21.09
N ASN A 3 15.59 19.27 20.30
CA ASN A 3 16.48 18.11 20.12
C ASN A 3 15.88 16.86 19.43
N TYR A 4 14.87 17.03 18.57
CA TYR A 4 14.24 15.91 17.83
C TYR A 4 15.24 15.04 17.07
N LYS A 5 16.16 15.66 16.32
CA LYS A 5 17.19 14.96 15.53
C LYS A 5 18.14 14.13 16.40
N GLU A 6 18.50 14.63 17.57
CA GLU A 6 19.40 13.94 18.51
C GLU A 6 18.72 12.72 19.14
N VAL A 7 17.41 12.80 19.38
CA VAL A 7 16.63 11.71 19.98
C VAL A 7 16.25 10.64 18.94
N TRP A 8 15.87 11.06 17.72
CA TRP A 8 15.25 10.17 16.74
C TRP A 8 16.14 9.85 15.54
N GLY A 9 17.25 10.56 15.34
CA GLY A 9 18.21 10.30 14.26
C GLY A 9 17.85 10.92 12.91
N TYR A 10 16.72 11.63 12.80
CA TYR A 10 16.22 12.20 11.54
C TYR A 10 15.66 13.61 11.75
N GLU A 11 15.64 14.41 10.68
CA GLU A 11 14.94 15.69 10.67
C GLU A 11 13.43 15.47 10.48
N ALA A 12 12.62 16.29 11.14
CA ALA A 12 11.17 16.26 10.98
C ALA A 12 10.78 17.21 9.83
N ASP A 13 10.54 16.64 8.65
CA ASP A 13 10.17 17.40 7.47
C ASP A 13 8.67 17.61 7.36
N MET A 14 8.27 18.83 7.03
CA MET A 14 6.89 19.16 6.67
C MET A 14 6.73 19.00 5.16
N VAL A 15 6.12 17.89 4.76
CA VAL A 15 5.88 17.57 3.35
C VAL A 15 4.40 17.66 3.00
N HIS A 16 4.10 18.02 1.75
CA HIS A 16 2.74 17.99 1.25
C HIS A 16 2.29 16.54 1.03
N ARG A 17 1.15 16.13 1.61
CA ARG A 17 0.70 14.72 1.59
C ARG A 17 0.58 14.14 0.19
N GLN A 18 0.12 14.94 -0.78
CA GLN A 18 -0.01 14.47 -2.17
C GLN A 18 1.35 14.22 -2.83
N ASP A 19 2.37 14.99 -2.48
CA ASP A 19 3.70 14.84 -3.07
C ASP A 19 4.40 13.62 -2.48
N LEU A 20 4.31 13.43 -1.15
CA LEU A 20 4.79 12.21 -0.51
C LEU A 20 4.10 10.96 -1.10
N HIS A 21 2.78 11.01 -1.29
CA HIS A 21 2.04 9.90 -1.90
C HIS A 21 2.52 9.60 -3.33
N LYS A 22 2.70 10.63 -4.17
CA LYS A 22 3.24 10.46 -5.53
C LYS A 22 4.63 9.85 -5.50
N MET A 23 5.52 10.33 -4.63
CA MET A 23 6.88 9.80 -4.49
C MET A 23 6.87 8.31 -4.11
N LEU A 24 6.03 7.92 -3.15
CA LEU A 24 5.90 6.51 -2.74
C LEU A 24 5.34 5.64 -3.87
N LEU A 25 4.31 6.11 -4.58
CA LEU A 25 3.74 5.39 -5.71
C LEU A 25 4.76 5.21 -6.85
N THR A 26 5.52 6.27 -7.16
CA THR A 26 6.61 6.21 -8.15
C THR A 26 7.69 5.22 -7.72
N ALA A 27 8.11 5.22 -6.45
CA ALA A 27 9.11 4.28 -5.96
C ALA A 27 8.62 2.83 -6.02
N ALA A 28 7.36 2.57 -5.61
CA ALA A 28 6.79 1.22 -5.58
C ALA A 28 6.58 0.60 -6.97
N THR A 29 6.35 1.43 -7.99
CA THR A 29 6.08 0.98 -9.37
C THR A 29 7.27 1.18 -10.32
N SER A 30 8.41 1.66 -9.79
CA SER A 30 9.60 1.90 -10.61
C SER A 30 10.28 0.58 -11.00
N PRO A 31 10.65 0.40 -12.29
CA PRO A 31 11.46 -0.74 -12.73
C PRO A 31 12.92 -0.66 -12.24
N GLU A 32 13.34 0.45 -11.66
CA GLU A 32 14.67 0.63 -11.07
C GLU A 32 14.75 0.10 -9.63
N GLY A 33 13.62 -0.27 -9.03
CA GLY A 33 13.54 -0.84 -7.68
C GLY A 33 14.03 -2.28 -7.61
N GLU A 34 14.26 -2.77 -6.39
CA GLU A 34 14.56 -4.18 -6.13
C GLU A 34 13.27 -4.99 -5.97
N GLY A 35 13.23 -6.19 -6.57
CA GLY A 35 12.11 -7.12 -6.46
C GLY A 35 11.22 -7.15 -7.69
N GLU A 36 10.06 -7.80 -7.56
CA GLU A 36 9.05 -7.87 -8.60
C GLU A 36 8.26 -6.55 -8.69
N LEU A 37 7.93 -6.15 -9.92
CA LEU A 37 7.17 -4.93 -10.17
C LEU A 37 5.78 -5.04 -9.55
N VAL A 38 5.41 -4.02 -8.77
CA VAL A 38 4.08 -3.94 -8.17
C VAL A 38 3.07 -3.47 -9.22
N GLU A 39 1.98 -4.23 -9.36
CA GLU A 39 0.79 -3.78 -10.08
C GLU A 39 -0.15 -3.03 -9.15
N VAL A 40 -0.61 -1.84 -9.58
CA VAL A 40 -1.54 -1.02 -8.80
C VAL A 40 -2.84 -0.88 -9.58
N ASN A 41 -3.86 -1.60 -9.11
CA ASN A 41 -5.20 -1.55 -9.67
C ASN A 41 -6.07 -0.58 -8.87
N ALA A 42 -6.41 0.56 -9.49
CA ALA A 42 -7.38 1.50 -8.94
C ALA A 42 -8.81 0.98 -9.15
N ASP A 43 -9.76 1.45 -8.34
CA ASP A 43 -11.18 1.06 -8.40
C ASP A 43 -11.45 -0.43 -8.06
N TYR A 44 -10.54 -1.06 -7.31
CA TYR A 44 -10.70 -2.40 -6.75
C TYR A 44 -11.06 -2.32 -5.26
N ILE A 45 -12.34 -2.09 -4.99
CA ILE A 45 -12.88 -2.06 -3.63
C ILE A 45 -12.99 -3.50 -3.13
N CYS A 46 -12.18 -3.87 -2.15
CA CYS A 46 -12.28 -5.20 -1.53
C CYS A 46 -13.48 -5.26 -0.59
N GLU A 47 -14.34 -6.25 -0.78
CA GLU A 47 -15.54 -6.46 0.04
C GLU A 47 -15.38 -7.61 1.02
N HIS A 48 -14.61 -8.64 0.65
CA HIS A 48 -14.42 -9.82 1.48
C HIS A 48 -13.02 -10.40 1.34
N VAL A 49 -12.46 -10.89 2.44
CA VAL A 49 -11.21 -11.65 2.49
C VAL A 49 -11.48 -12.96 3.20
N ASP A 50 -11.21 -14.07 2.51
CA ASP A 50 -11.20 -15.42 3.09
C ASP A 50 -9.75 -15.78 3.44
N THR A 51 -9.46 -15.82 4.73
CA THR A 51 -8.13 -16.10 5.25
C THR A 51 -7.77 -17.59 5.23
N GLU A 52 -8.75 -18.48 5.20
CA GLU A 52 -8.50 -19.92 5.13
C GLU A 52 -8.13 -20.31 3.69
N GLU A 53 -8.84 -19.75 2.71
CA GLU A 53 -8.58 -19.99 1.29
C GLU A 53 -7.51 -19.08 0.69
N GLY A 54 -7.13 -18.01 1.40
CA GLY A 54 -6.16 -17.02 0.94
C GLY A 54 -6.68 -16.18 -0.22
N THR A 55 -7.96 -15.81 -0.20
CA THR A 55 -8.60 -15.08 -1.31
C THR A 55 -9.17 -13.74 -0.90
N ALA A 56 -9.24 -12.80 -1.85
CA ALA A 56 -9.92 -11.52 -1.70
C ALA A 56 -10.90 -11.31 -2.85
N THR A 57 -12.14 -10.93 -2.52
CA THR A 57 -13.23 -10.64 -3.46
C THR A 57 -13.52 -9.15 -3.48
N PHE A 58 -13.64 -8.61 -4.70
CA PHE A 58 -13.83 -7.18 -4.95
C PHE A 58 -15.24 -6.87 -5.46
N ALA A 59 -15.69 -5.63 -5.29
CA ALA A 59 -17.02 -5.17 -5.67
C ALA A 59 -17.32 -5.29 -7.19
N ASN A 60 -16.28 -5.36 -8.02
CA ASN A 60 -16.40 -5.60 -9.46
C ASN A 60 -16.66 -7.09 -9.81
N GLY A 61 -16.72 -7.97 -8.80
CA GLY A 61 -16.93 -9.41 -8.95
C GLY A 61 -15.66 -10.22 -9.15
N GLU A 62 -14.49 -9.59 -9.23
CA GLU A 62 -13.22 -10.30 -9.34
C GLU A 62 -12.80 -10.91 -8.01
N THR A 63 -12.01 -11.99 -8.09
CA THR A 63 -11.42 -12.64 -6.93
C THR A 63 -9.99 -13.03 -7.24
N ILE A 64 -9.09 -12.74 -6.31
CA ILE A 64 -7.68 -13.11 -6.39
C ILE A 64 -7.34 -14.12 -5.30
N LYS A 65 -6.26 -14.88 -5.50
CA LYS A 65 -5.65 -15.75 -4.50
C LYS A 65 -4.19 -15.31 -4.32
N ALA A 66 -3.74 -15.22 -3.08
CA ALA A 66 -2.39 -14.79 -2.75
C ALA A 66 -1.87 -15.54 -1.52
N ASP A 67 -0.55 -15.65 -1.42
CA ASP A 67 0.10 -16.20 -0.22
C ASP A 67 -0.05 -15.25 0.98
N MET A 68 -0.13 -13.93 0.71
CA MET A 68 -0.31 -12.90 1.73
C MET A 68 -1.19 -11.73 1.24
N ILE A 69 -2.12 -11.31 2.08
CA ILE A 69 -3.00 -10.16 1.84
C ILE A 69 -2.71 -9.11 2.92
N ILE A 70 -2.38 -7.88 2.50
CA ILE A 70 -2.08 -6.77 3.42
C ILE A 70 -3.19 -5.71 3.36
N GLY A 71 -3.89 -5.52 4.48
CA GLY A 71 -4.84 -4.42 4.67
C GLY A 71 -4.15 -3.10 4.98
N ALA A 72 -3.87 -2.29 3.96
CA ALA A 72 -3.25 -0.96 4.07
C ALA A 72 -4.22 0.17 3.67
N ASP A 73 -5.51 -0.06 3.91
CA ASP A 73 -6.64 0.67 3.34
C ASP A 73 -7.09 1.88 4.20
N GLY A 74 -6.53 2.02 5.41
CA GLY A 74 -6.81 3.13 6.31
C GLY A 74 -8.20 3.03 6.96
N ARG A 75 -8.81 4.16 7.35
CA ARG A 75 -10.16 4.15 7.97
C ARG A 75 -11.30 3.92 6.95
N VAL A 76 -11.04 4.05 5.66
CA VAL A 76 -12.04 3.88 4.58
C VAL A 76 -11.37 3.12 3.44
N CYS A 77 -11.78 1.87 3.23
CA CYS A 77 -11.21 0.98 2.23
C CYS A 77 -11.43 1.50 0.80
N LEU A 78 -10.35 1.79 0.08
CA LEU A 78 -10.41 2.17 -1.35
C LEU A 78 -9.40 1.40 -2.23
N SER A 79 -8.48 0.63 -1.64
CA SER A 79 -7.51 -0.19 -2.40
C SER A 79 -6.79 -1.18 -1.48
N ILE A 80 -6.68 -2.44 -1.91
CA ILE A 80 -5.80 -3.44 -1.30
C ILE A 80 -4.57 -3.62 -2.19
N LEU A 81 -3.40 -3.77 -1.55
CA LEU A 81 -2.20 -4.30 -2.17
C LEU A 81 -2.15 -5.80 -1.87
N ALA A 82 -2.34 -6.63 -2.90
CA ALA A 82 -2.06 -8.06 -2.81
C ALA A 82 -0.62 -8.31 -3.24
N ILE A 83 0.13 -9.06 -2.44
CA ILE A 83 1.49 -9.47 -2.77
C ILE A 83 1.38 -10.91 -3.26
N LEU A 84 1.81 -11.14 -4.51
CA LEU A 84 1.89 -12.47 -5.13
C LEU A 84 2.97 -13.33 -4.47
#